data_AF-A0A0G1P553-F1
#
_entry.id   AF-A0A0G1P553-F1
#
_cell.length_a   1.000
_cell.length_b   1.000
_cell.length_c   1.000
_cell.angle_alpha   90.00
_cell.angle_beta   90.00
_cell.angle_gamma   90.00
#
_symmetry.space_group_name_H-M   'P 1'
#
loop_
_entity.id
_entity.type
_entity.pdbx_description
1 polymer ?
#
loop_
_entity_poly.entity_id
_entity_poly.type
_entity_poly.pdbx_seq_one_letter_code
_entity_poly.pdbx_strand_id
1 'polypeptide(L)' 'MDPIGILQSITLLGVVKVMMGILLLVYAIFALLMMRQIAAMTRAVAMKDDLVIRMMGVFHFGFAIVVLVMAVIFL' A
#
# COMPACT_ATOMS: atom_id res chain seq x y z
N MET A 1 12.44 -30.45 -14.72
CA MET A 1 12.73 -29.01 -14.67
C MET A 1 14.23 -28.85 -14.64
N ASP A 2 14.74 -28.15 -15.63
CA ASP A 2 16.16 -28.02 -15.89
C ASP A 2 16.77 -27.05 -14.86
N PRO A 3 18.00 -27.25 -14.38
CA PRO A 3 18.60 -26.39 -13.36
C PRO A 3 18.61 -24.90 -13.74
N ILE A 4 18.73 -24.61 -15.05
CA ILE A 4 18.68 -23.27 -15.62
C ILE A 4 17.26 -22.66 -15.51
N GLY A 5 16.21 -23.45 -15.75
CA GLY A 5 14.82 -23.01 -15.63
C GLY A 5 14.42 -22.73 -14.18
N ILE A 6 14.94 -23.48 -13.22
CA ILE A 6 14.75 -23.22 -11.79
C ILE A 6 15.41 -21.90 -11.39
N LEU A 7 16.65 -21.67 -11.84
CA LEU A 7 17.38 -20.43 -11.56
C LEU A 7 16.64 -19.21 -12.12
N GLN A 8 16.21 -19.26 -13.39
CA GLN A 8 15.43 -18.18 -14.02
C GLN A 8 14.12 -17.90 -13.29
N SER A 9 13.42 -18.94 -12.82
CA SER A 9 12.16 -18.80 -12.07
C SER A 9 12.38 -18.05 -10.76
N ILE A 10 13.46 -18.37 -10.03
CA ILE A 10 13.83 -17.69 -8.78
C ILE A 10 14.17 -16.22 -9.05
N THR A 11 14.96 -15.95 -10.09
CA THR A 11 15.35 -14.58 -10.47
C THR A 11 14.14 -13.74 -10.86
N LEU A 12 13.22 -14.30 -11.66
CA LEU A 12 11.99 -13.62 -12.06
C LEU A 12 11.09 -13.33 -10.83
N LEU A 13 10.96 -14.28 -9.92
CA LEU A 13 10.20 -14.10 -8.67
C LEU A 13 10.80 -12.98 -7.81
N GLY A 14 12.13 -12.93 -7.71
CA GLY A 14 12.84 -11.87 -7.00
C GLY A 14 12.61 -10.48 -7.61
N VAL A 15 12.64 -10.37 -8.95
CA VAL A 15 12.35 -9.10 -9.65
C VAL A 15 10.92 -8.64 -9.39
N VAL A 16 9.93 -9.55 -9.50
CA VAL A 16 8.52 -9.23 -9.25
C VAL A 16 8.30 -8.76 -7.82
N LYS A 17 8.93 -9.40 -6.83
CA LYS A 17 8.88 -8.97 -5.41
C LYS A 17 9.37 -7.55 -5.23
N VAL A 18 10.53 -7.21 -5.79
CA VAL A 18 11.10 -5.86 -5.68
C VAL A 18 10.17 -4.83 -6.33
N MET A 19 9.65 -5.12 -7.53
CA MET A 19 8.71 -4.23 -8.21
C MET A 19 7.41 -4.02 -7.41
N MET A 20 6.83 -5.09 -6.86
CA MET A 20 5.65 -4.99 -6.00
C MET A 20 5.92 -4.19 -4.72
N GLY A 21 7.07 -4.41 -4.08
CA GLY A 21 7.48 -3.65 -2.91
C GLY A 21 7.59 -2.14 -3.19
N ILE A 22 8.18 -1.76 -4.33
CA ILE A 22 8.26 -0.36 -4.75
C ILE A 22 6.86 0.23 -4.99
N LEU A 23 5.99 -0.47 -5.70
CA LEU A 23 4.63 0.01 -5.98
C LEU A 23 3.82 0.21 -4.69
N LEU A 24 3.90 -0.74 -3.76
CA LEU A 24 3.22 -0.65 -2.46
C LEU A 24 3.78 0.47 -1.59
N LEU A 25 5.10 0.69 -1.63
CA LEU A 25 5.74 1.82 -0.93
C LEU A 25 5.23 3.17 -1.47
N VAL A 26 5.19 3.33 -2.79
CA VAL A 26 4.64 4.54 -3.44
C VAL A 26 3.18 4.73 -3.03
N TYR A 27 2.38 3.68 -3.07
CA TYR A 27 0.99 3.72 -2.64
C TYR A 27 0.83 4.16 -1.17
N ALA A 28 1.67 3.66 -0.27
CA ALA A 28 1.66 4.06 1.14
C ALA A 28 1.97 5.56 1.33
N ILE A 29 2.91 6.11 0.55
CA ILE A 29 3.21 7.55 0.56
C ILE A 29 1.98 8.35 0.12
N PHE A 30 1.35 7.97 -0.99
CA PHE A 30 0.14 8.65 -1.47
C PHE A 30 -0.99 8.61 -0.44
N ALA A 31 -1.21 7.46 0.19
CA ALA A 31 -2.25 7.33 1.20
C ALA A 31 -1.98 8.23 2.43
N LEU A 32 -0.72 8.35 2.86
CA LEU A 32 -0.33 9.27 3.93
C LEU A 32 -0.59 10.74 3.56
N LEU A 33 -0.27 11.14 2.33
CA LEU A 33 -0.56 12.49 1.83
C LEU A 33 -2.08 12.74 1.75
N MET A 34 -2.86 11.75 1.30
CA MET A 34 -4.31 11.85 1.22
C MET A 34 -4.95 12.03 2.60
N MET A 35 -4.47 11.30 3.61
CA MET A 35 -4.93 11.47 5.00
C MET A 35 -4.62 12.87 5.54
N ARG A 36 -3.47 13.44 5.21
CA ARG A 36 -3.14 14.83 5.54
C ARG A 36 -4.07 15.83 4.85
N GLN A 37 -4.42 15.59 3.58
CA GLN A 37 -5.36 16.42 2.84
C GLN A 37 -6.78 16.35 3.42
N ILE A 38 -7.27 15.15 3.74
CA ILE A 38 -8.56 14.96 4.41
C ILE A 38 -8.57 15.71 5.75
N ALA A 39 -7.50 15.60 6.55
CA ALA A 39 -7.38 16.31 7.82
C ALA A 39 -7.37 17.85 7.67
N ALA A 40 -6.85 18.38 6.56
CA ALA A 40 -6.90 19.81 6.26
C ALA A 40 -8.30 20.25 5.79
N MET A 41 -8.95 19.45 4.94
CA MET A 41 -10.30 19.73 4.43
C MET A 41 -11.36 19.68 5.54
N THR A 42 -11.30 18.68 6.41
CA THR A 42 -12.17 18.53 7.59
C THR A 42 -12.05 19.71 8.57
N ARG A 43 -10.86 20.33 8.68
CA ARG A 43 -10.68 21.56 9.48
C ARG A 43 -11.23 22.81 8.80
N ALA A 44 -11.16 22.88 7.48
CA ALA A 44 -11.56 24.07 6.70
C ALA A 44 -13.06 24.11 6.40
N VAL A 45 -13.71 22.95 6.30
CA VAL A 45 -15.14 22.80 5.99
C VAL A 45 -15.72 21.86 7.02
N ALA A 46 -16.72 22.30 7.78
CA ALA A 46 -17.49 21.44 8.68
C ALA A 46 -18.28 20.43 7.82
N MET A 47 -17.63 19.35 7.44
CA MET A 47 -18.19 18.29 6.62
C MET A 47 -19.12 17.45 7.50
N LYS A 48 -20.38 17.33 7.04
CA LYS A 48 -21.47 16.71 7.80
C LYS A 48 -21.19 15.23 8.16
N ASP A 49 -20.36 14.55 7.36
CA ASP A 49 -20.01 13.13 7.47
C ASP A 49 -18.50 12.90 7.74
N ASP A 50 -17.87 13.85 8.43
CA ASP A 50 -16.43 13.85 8.73
C ASP A 50 -15.92 12.53 9.33
N LEU A 51 -16.69 11.96 10.26
CA LEU A 51 -16.32 10.72 10.94
C LEU A 51 -16.24 9.53 9.98
N VAL A 52 -17.18 9.42 9.04
CA VAL A 52 -17.27 8.30 8.10
C VAL A 52 -16.11 8.34 7.11
N ILE A 53 -15.81 9.52 6.54
CA ILE A 53 -14.69 9.70 5.60
C ILE A 53 -13.36 9.38 6.30
N ARG A 54 -13.19 9.84 7.54
CA ARG A 54 -11.97 9.58 8.32
C ARG A 54 -11.81 8.09 8.65
N MET A 55 -12.89 7.43 9.06
CA MET A 55 -12.90 5.98 9.32
C MET A 55 -12.56 5.18 8.07
N MET A 56 -13.16 5.52 6.93
CA MET A 56 -12.90 4.86 5.65
C MET A 56 -11.43 5.01 5.24
N GLY A 57 -10.85 6.20 5.41
CA GLY A 57 -9.43 6.46 5.16
C GLY A 57 -8.51 5.64 6.07
N VAL A 58 -8.82 5.57 7.37
CA VAL A 58 -8.04 4.76 8.35
C VAL A 58 -8.11 3.27 8.01
N PHE A 59 -9.30 2.72 7.71
CA PHE A 59 -9.44 1.32 7.34
C PHE A 59 -8.71 0.98 6.03
N HIS A 60 -8.83 1.83 5.02
CA HIS A 60 -8.16 1.61 3.73
C HIS A 60 -6.64 1.68 3.87
N PHE A 61 -6.12 2.65 4.64
CA PHE A 61 -4.70 2.76 4.93
C PHE A 61 -4.17 1.57 5.74
N GLY A 62 -4.91 1.15 6.78
CA GLY A 62 -4.56 -0.02 7.57
C GLY A 62 -4.51 -1.30 6.73
N PHE A 63 -5.50 -1.50 5.86
CA PHE A 63 -5.51 -2.62 4.91
C PHE A 63 -4.30 -2.59 3.97
N ALA A 64 -3.96 -1.42 3.42
CA ALA A 64 -2.80 -1.28 2.54
C ALA A 64 -1.46 -1.58 3.25
N ILE A 65 -1.31 -1.17 4.51
CA ILE A 65 -0.13 -1.54 5.32
C ILE A 65 -0.07 -3.05 5.55
N VAL A 66 -1.20 -3.69 5.87
CA VAL A 66 -1.25 -5.15 6.04
C VAL A 66 -0.85 -5.85 4.74
N VAL A 67 -1.37 -5.41 3.59
CA VAL A 67 -0.99 -5.95 2.28
C VAL A 67 0.51 -5.74 2.00
N LEU A 68 1.06 -4.58 2.36
CA LEU A 68 2.49 -4.32 2.24
C LEU A 68 3.33 -5.27 3.09
N VAL A 69 2.97 -5.46 4.36
CA VAL A 69 3.65 -6.39 5.26
C VAL A 69 3.55 -7.82 4.74
N MET A 70 2.37 -8.24 4.27
CA MET A 70 2.16 -9.55 3.66
C MET A 70 3.02 -9.73 2.41
N ALA A 71 3.11 -8.70 1.56
CA ALA A 71 3.93 -8.72 0.35
C ALA A 71 5.44 -8.72 0.64
N VAL A 72 5.89 -8.21 1.79
CA VAL A 72 7.30 -8.28 2.20
C VAL A 72 7.63 -9.61 2.87
N ILE A 73 6.69 -10.21 3.62
CA ILE A 73 6.92 -11.44 4.40
C ILE A 73 6.70 -12.72 3.58
N PHE A 74 5.62 -12.79 2.83
CA PHE A 74 5.20 -14.02 2.13
C PHE A 74 5.62 -14.08 0.68
N LEU A 75 5.84 -12.92 0.07
CA LEU A 75 6.49 -12.77 -1.22
C LEU A 75 7.98 -12.67 -0.91
#